data_AF-A0A4Q2AM36-F1
#
_entry.id   AF-A0A4Q2AM36-F1
#
_cell.length_a   1.000
_cell.length_b   1.000
_cell.length_c   1.000
_cell.angle_alpha   90.00
_cell.angle_beta   90.00
_cell.angle_gamma   90.00
#
_symmetry.space_group_name_H-M   'P 1'
#
loop_
_entity.id
_entity.type
_entity.pdbx_description
1 polymer ?
#
loop_
_entity_poly.entity_id
_entity_poly.type
_entity_poly.pdbx_seq_one_letter_code
_entity_poly.pdbx_strand_id
1 'polypeptide(L)' 'MQKDKLLGIIKTQGRTVSAVIETVNDYGVPMSPSTFYKGLRDERPFKANEIKALAKVLSLSEKQIYEIFFAEFVS' A
#
# COMPACT_ATOMS: atom_id res chain seq x y z
N MET A 1 -1.07 -11.05 -0.87
CA MET A 1 -1.69 -9.71 -0.62
C MET A 1 -2.87 -9.44 -1.58
N GLN A 2 -3.89 -8.62 -1.21
CA GLN A 2 -4.98 -8.21 -2.14
C GLN A 2 -4.60 -6.97 -2.98
N LYS A 3 -3.75 -7.15 -4.00
CA LYS A 3 -3.24 -6.06 -4.86
C LYS A 3 -4.32 -5.22 -5.55
N ASP A 4 -5.38 -5.88 -6.04
CA ASP A 4 -6.44 -5.21 -6.82
C ASP A 4 -7.29 -4.29 -5.93
N LYS A 5 -7.46 -4.65 -4.64
CA LYS A 5 -8.10 -3.78 -3.66
C LYS A 5 -7.29 -2.51 -3.42
N LEU A 6 -5.96 -2.64 -3.23
CA LEU A 6 -5.10 -1.47 -3.02
C LEU A 6 -5.12 -0.52 -4.22
N LEU A 7 -4.97 -1.06 -5.44
CA LEU A 7 -5.02 -0.26 -6.67
C LEU A 7 -6.41 0.36 -6.90
N GLY A 8 -7.48 -0.37 -6.59
CA GLY A 8 -8.84 0.12 -6.63
C GLY A 8 -9.05 1.35 -5.74
N ILE A 9 -8.56 1.30 -4.50
CA ILE A 9 -8.64 2.42 -3.55
C ILE A 9 -7.87 3.65 -4.04
N ILE A 10 -6.65 3.45 -4.57
CA ILE A 10 -5.85 4.55 -5.13
C ILE A 10 -6.64 5.25 -6.25
N LYS A 11 -7.27 4.46 -7.13
CA LYS A 11 -8.07 4.97 -8.24
C LYS A 11 -9.34 5.68 -7.78
N THR A 12 -10.08 5.14 -6.80
CA THR A 12 -11.31 5.78 -6.30
C THR A 12 -11.06 7.09 -5.58
N GLN A 13 -9.85 7.29 -5.04
CA GLN A 13 -9.39 8.58 -4.49
C GLN A 13 -8.92 9.57 -5.56
N GLY A 14 -8.98 9.21 -6.85
CA GLY A 14 -8.52 10.07 -7.95
C GLY A 14 -7.00 10.29 -7.97
N ARG A 15 -6.22 9.40 -7.34
CA ARG A 15 -4.77 9.51 -7.24
C ARG A 15 -4.07 8.54 -8.20
N THR A 16 -2.85 8.88 -8.58
CA THR A 16 -1.95 7.95 -9.27
C THR A 16 -1.05 7.22 -8.26
N VAL A 17 -0.50 6.08 -8.66
CA VAL A 17 0.50 5.37 -7.84
C VAL A 17 1.71 6.26 -7.56
N SER A 18 2.18 7.05 -8.53
CA SER A 18 3.31 7.99 -8.32
C SER A 18 3.00 8.99 -7.23
N ALA A 19 1.83 9.63 -7.27
CA ALA A 19 1.44 10.61 -6.27
C ALA A 19 1.34 10.00 -4.86
N VAL A 20 0.88 8.75 -4.76
CA VAL A 20 0.86 8.03 -3.47
C VAL A 20 2.27 7.78 -2.97
N ILE A 21 3.18 7.32 -3.83
CA ILE A 21 4.58 7.06 -3.51
C ILE A 21 5.29 8.34 -3.07
N GLU A 22 5.08 9.45 -3.79
CA GLU A 22 5.62 10.77 -3.42
C GLU A 22 5.18 11.15 -2.00
N THR A 23 3.89 11.06 -1.69
CA THR A 23 3.40 11.37 -0.34
C THR A 23 3.96 10.40 0.72
N VAL A 24 4.14 9.12 0.41
CA VAL A 24 4.80 8.15 1.32
C VAL A 24 6.25 8.57 1.61
N ASN A 25 6.98 9.02 0.58
CA ASN A 25 8.34 9.54 0.73
C ASN A 25 8.37 10.82 1.57
N ASP A 26 7.41 11.73 1.40
CA ASP A 26 7.28 12.96 2.19
C ASP A 26 7.05 12.67 3.68
N TYR A 27 6.45 11.53 4.02
CA TYR A 27 6.33 11.02 5.39
C TYR A 27 7.63 10.38 5.93
N GLY A 28 8.73 10.47 5.21
CA GLY A 28 10.03 9.93 5.61
C GLY A 28 10.15 8.41 5.46
N VAL A 29 9.31 7.79 4.65
CA VAL A 29 9.38 6.35 4.35
C VAL A 29 9.83 6.15 2.90
N PRO A 30 11.11 5.82 2.66
CA PRO A 30 11.64 5.66 1.31
C PRO A 30 10.94 4.53 0.55
N MET A 31 10.29 4.87 -0.56
CA MET A 31 9.62 3.93 -1.45
C MET A 31 9.85 4.35 -2.90
N SER A 32 10.45 3.45 -3.69
CA SER A 32 10.55 3.62 -5.13
C SER A 32 9.36 2.97 -5.86
N PRO A 33 9.04 3.37 -7.10
CA PRO A 33 8.06 2.66 -7.92
C PRO A 33 8.35 1.16 -8.03
N SER A 34 9.61 0.79 -8.25
CA SER A 34 10.03 -0.62 -8.28
C SER A 34 9.71 -1.35 -6.97
N THR A 35 9.97 -0.72 -5.82
CA THR A 35 9.62 -1.27 -4.50
C THR A 35 8.13 -1.51 -4.38
N PHE A 36 7.32 -0.51 -4.72
CA PHE A 36 5.86 -0.60 -4.65
C PHE A 36 5.32 -1.76 -5.51
N TYR A 37 5.75 -1.84 -6.76
CA TYR A 37 5.28 -2.90 -7.66
C TYR A 37 5.81 -4.29 -7.30
N LYS A 38 7.01 -4.41 -6.72
CA LYS A 38 7.48 -5.68 -6.13
C LYS A 38 6.63 -6.10 -4.94
N GLY A 39 6.18 -5.15 -4.13
CA GLY A 39 5.22 -5.37 -3.05
C GLY A 39 3.87 -5.88 -3.54
N LEU A 40 3.33 -5.28 -4.61
CA LEU A 40 2.06 -5.74 -5.22
C LEU A 40 2.12 -7.15 -5.81
N ARG A 41 3.31 -7.62 -6.19
CA ARG A 41 3.53 -8.97 -6.75
C ARG A 41 3.99 -9.98 -5.69
N ASP A 42 4.04 -9.58 -4.42
CA ASP A 42 4.56 -10.38 -3.31
C ASP A 42 6.02 -10.89 -3.50
N GLU A 43 6.75 -10.40 -4.52
CA GLU A 43 8.19 -10.65 -4.72
C GLU A 43 9.03 -10.06 -3.57
N ARG A 44 8.54 -8.97 -3.00
CA ARG A 44 9.09 -8.34 -1.80
C ARG A 44 7.92 -7.81 -0.99
N PRO A 45 7.43 -8.54 0.02
CA PRO A 45 6.33 -8.10 0.86
C PRO A 45 6.57 -6.69 1.43
N PHE A 46 5.52 -5.89 1.51
CA PHE A 46 5.59 -4.57 2.14
C PHE A 46 6.02 -4.70 3.61
N LYS A 47 6.98 -3.87 4.03
CA LYS A 47 7.41 -3.81 5.43
C LYS A 47 6.37 -3.10 6.28
N ALA A 48 6.39 -3.33 7.60
CA ALA A 48 5.42 -2.73 8.52
C ALA A 48 5.38 -1.18 8.46
N ASN A 49 6.52 -0.51 8.29
CA ASN A 49 6.56 0.95 8.13
C ASN A 49 5.94 1.42 6.80
N GLU A 50 6.18 0.68 5.71
CA GLU A 50 5.57 0.94 4.39
C GLU A 50 4.05 0.76 4.44
N ILE A 51 3.57 -0.31 5.09
CA ILE A 51 2.13 -0.56 5.30
C ILE A 51 1.51 0.57 6.11
N LYS A 52 2.12 0.98 7.22
CA LYS A 52 1.63 2.10 8.05
C LYS A 52 1.58 3.41 7.27
N ALA A 53 2.60 3.70 6.46
CA ALA A 53 2.63 4.91 5.63
C ALA A 53 1.55 4.87 4.55
N LEU A 54 1.40 3.77 3.82
CA LEU A 54 0.35 3.60 2.81
C LEU A 54 -1.04 3.70 3.44
N ALA A 55 -1.25 3.08 4.60
CA ALA A 55 -2.51 3.15 5.34
C ALA A 55 -2.87 4.59 5.73
N LYS A 56 -1.88 5.36 6.20
CA LYS A 56 -2.06 6.78 6.53
C LYS A 56 -2.37 7.62 5.29
N VAL A 57 -1.59 7.43 4.22
CA VAL A 57 -1.71 8.21 2.97
C VAL A 57 -3.04 7.96 2.25
N LEU A 58 -3.56 6.75 2.35
CA LEU A 58 -4.82 6.34 1.73
C LEU A 58 -6.00 6.35 2.71
N SER A 59 -5.80 6.82 3.94
CA SER A 59 -6.83 6.83 5.00
C SER A 59 -7.54 5.48 5.16
N LEU A 60 -6.78 4.39 5.15
CA LEU A 60 -7.31 3.04 5.29
C LEU A 60 -7.77 2.77 6.72
N SER A 61 -8.95 2.19 6.86
CA SER A 61 -9.41 1.61 8.13
C SER A 61 -8.60 0.37 8.50
N GLU A 62 -8.58 0.00 9.78
CA GLU A 62 -7.93 -1.24 10.24
C GLU A 62 -8.42 -2.47 9.47
N LYS A 63 -9.74 -2.58 9.25
CA LYS A 63 -10.34 -3.65 8.44
C LYS A 63 -9.74 -3.70 7.03
N GLN A 64 -9.62 -2.55 6.36
CA GLN A 64 -9.01 -2.49 5.02
C GLN A 64 -7.52 -2.86 5.06
N ILE A 65 -6.78 -2.44 6.09
CA ILE A 65 -5.38 -2.82 6.27
C ILE A 65 -5.26 -4.34 6.36
N TYR A 66 -6.06 -4.98 7.23
CA TYR A 66 -6.08 -6.43 7.37
C TYR A 66 -6.45 -7.14 6.06
N GLU A 67 -7.54 -6.70 5.41
CA GLU A 67 -7.97 -7.28 4.15
C GLU A 67 -6.97 -7.10 3.00
N ILE A 68 -6.21 -6.01 2.98
CA ILE A 68 -5.27 -5.74 1.88
C ILE A 68 -3.96 -6.46 2.11
N PHE A 69 -3.35 -6.24 3.27
CA PHE A 69 -1.97 -6.65 3.53
C PHE A 69 -1.86 -8.00 4.24
N PHE A 70 -2.93 -8.49 4.88
CA PHE A 70 -2.87 -9.66 5.76
C PHE A 70 -3.93 -10.74 5.45
N ALA A 71 -4.68 -10.63 4.33
CA ALA A 71 -5.78 -11.55 4.02
C ALA A 71 -5.39 -13.04 3.93
N GLU A 72 -4.13 -13.36 3.65
CA GLU A 72 -3.64 -14.75 3.59
C GLU A 72 -3.38 -15.38 4.98
N PHE A 73 -3.43 -14.59 6.07
CA PHE A 73 -3.22 -15.07 7.44
C PHE A 73 -4.52 -15.41 8.18
N VAL A 74 -5.68 -15.30 7.51
CA VAL A 74 -6.98 -15.66 8.07
C VAL A 74 -7.46 -16.96 7.39
N SER A 75 -6.79 -18.06 7.71
CA SER A 75 -7.24 -19.42 7.41
C SER A 75 -7.09 -20.30 8.65
#